data_AF-A0A5N7U3B8-F1
#
_entry.id   AF-A0A5N7U3B8-F1
#
_cell.length_a   1.000
_cell.length_b   1.000
_cell.length_c   1.000
_cell.angle_alpha   90.00
_cell.angle_beta   90.00
_cell.angle_gamma   90.00
#
_symmetry.space_group_name_H-M   'P 1'
#
loop_
_entity.id
_entity.type
_entity.pdbx_description
1 polymer ?
#
loop_
_entity_poly.entity_id
_entity_poly.type
_entity_poly.pdbx_seq_one_letter_code
_entity_poly.pdbx_strand_id
1 'polypeptide(L)'
;MYYLKLIQKFWNFNQKAKLDANVITVYFYLLNFANDCGSYTVSISDRNFSKTLGLSRNTIMAARKKLQSLGIIHYNKDTVGVATYRILLDYNAVASKPETIHLDTLLLDLVVPQDEESIASSPPSLTSLVPESEQKEPEQHELNDEDTAEPTVKATEQPSLDTFLQYAQTLEGYEPPLDQKITEKYSSWEKNDWKSVSGRPITDWKSSLKNLMPFMKNTADTDLSLTSISRINRPK
;
A
#
# COMPACT_ATOMS: atom_id res chain seq x y z
N MET A 1 11.47 14.06 25.26
CA MET A 1 10.68 14.83 24.26
C MET A 1 9.92 15.95 24.96
N TYR A 2 9.79 17.15 24.37
CA TYR A 2 9.03 18.27 24.94
C TYR A 2 7.51 18.13 24.77
N TYR A 3 6.94 17.05 25.30
CA TYR A 3 5.54 16.64 25.05
C TYR A 3 4.50 17.73 25.38
N LEU A 4 4.50 18.25 26.62
CA LEU A 4 3.55 19.28 27.05
C LEU A 4 3.65 20.57 26.23
N LYS A 5 4.88 21.00 25.89
CA LYS A 5 5.10 22.19 25.06
C LYS A 5 4.55 21.98 23.65
N LEU A 6 4.70 20.78 23.08
CA LEU A 6 4.17 20.45 21.76
C LEU A 6 2.64 20.33 21.74
N ILE A 7 2.01 19.87 22.81
CA ILE A 7 0.55 19.91 22.97
C ILE A 7 0.06 21.35 22.96
N GLN A 8 0.65 22.21 23.80
CA GLN A 8 0.26 23.62 23.89
C GLN A 8 0.49 24.35 22.57
N LYS A 9 1.63 24.11 21.92
CA LYS A 9 1.94 24.69 20.61
C LYS A 9 0.91 24.26 19.56
N PHE A 10 0.56 22.98 19.51
CA PHE A 10 -0.42 22.48 18.55
C PHE A 10 -1.82 23.06 18.80
N TRP A 11 -2.24 23.19 20.05
CA TRP A 11 -3.51 23.85 20.37
C TRP A 11 -3.54 25.29 19.89
N ASN A 12 -2.49 26.07 20.17
CA ASN A 12 -2.39 27.47 19.72
C ASN A 12 -2.40 27.58 18.19
N PHE A 13 -1.78 26.63 17.49
CA PHE A 13 -1.85 26.55 16.03
C PHE A 13 -3.27 26.24 15.55
N ASN A 14 -3.92 25.24 16.15
CA ASN A 14 -5.23 24.78 15.74
C ASN A 14 -6.35 25.83 15.94
N GLN A 15 -6.21 26.73 16.93
CA GLN A 15 -7.13 27.86 17.10
C GLN A 15 -7.23 28.74 15.85
N LYS A 16 -6.13 28.84 15.07
CA LYS A 16 -6.07 29.61 13.83
C LYS A 16 -6.37 28.75 12.61
N ALA A 17 -5.80 27.56 12.55
CA ALA A 17 -5.87 26.67 11.38
C ALA A 17 -7.20 25.91 11.24
N LYS A 18 -7.96 25.74 12.34
CA LYS A 18 -9.24 25.01 12.38
C LYS A 18 -9.17 23.65 11.69
N LEU A 19 -8.28 22.78 12.16
CA LEU A 19 -8.08 21.46 11.58
C LEU A 19 -9.26 20.52 11.88
N ASP A 20 -9.48 19.56 10.97
CA ASP A 20 -10.48 18.51 11.15
C ASP A 20 -10.14 17.62 12.35
N ALA A 21 -11.19 17.07 12.99
CA ALA A 21 -11.03 16.16 14.13
C ALA A 21 -10.08 14.99 13.82
N ASN A 22 -10.19 14.39 12.64
CA ASN A 22 -9.32 13.28 12.24
C ASN A 22 -7.84 13.69 12.12
N VAL A 23 -7.57 14.92 11.66
CA VAL A 23 -6.22 15.47 11.55
C VAL A 23 -5.62 15.66 12.95
N ILE A 24 -6.43 16.20 13.87
CA ILE A 24 -6.08 16.38 15.27
C ILE A 24 -5.78 15.05 15.96
N THR A 25 -6.66 14.06 15.78
CA THR A 25 -6.50 12.70 16.33
C THR A 25 -5.21 12.04 15.85
N VAL A 26 -4.93 12.10 14.54
CA VAL A 26 -3.70 11.55 13.96
C VAL A 26 -2.46 12.22 14.56
N TYR A 27 -2.47 13.54 14.70
CA TYR A 27 -1.34 14.26 15.31
C TYR A 27 -1.12 13.85 16.78
N PHE A 28 -2.17 13.86 17.60
CA PHE A 28 -2.02 13.55 19.03
C PHE A 28 -1.60 12.10 19.27
N TYR A 29 -2.05 11.17 18.42
CA TYR A 29 -1.56 9.80 18.47
C TYR A 29 -0.07 9.71 18.17
N LEU A 30 0.39 10.33 17.08
CA LEU A 30 1.82 10.37 16.75
C LEU A 30 2.64 11.01 17.87
N LEU A 31 2.12 12.09 18.46
CA LEU A 31 2.76 12.81 19.56
C LEU A 31 2.88 11.94 20.82
N ASN A 32 1.81 11.23 21.20
CA ASN A 32 1.84 10.32 22.34
C ASN A 32 2.80 9.16 22.09
N PHE A 33 2.73 8.55 20.90
CA PHE A 33 3.61 7.44 20.55
C PHE A 33 5.10 7.84 20.52
N ALA A 34 5.40 9.04 19.99
CA ALA A 34 6.72 9.66 20.04
C ALA A 34 7.21 9.90 21.47
N ASN A 35 6.31 10.35 22.35
CA ASN A 35 6.62 10.52 23.77
C ASN A 35 6.97 9.18 24.44
N ASP A 36 6.17 8.14 24.18
CA ASP A 36 6.39 6.79 24.71
C ASP A 36 7.73 6.20 24.23
N CYS A 37 8.10 6.49 22.98
CA CYS A 37 9.39 6.11 22.39
C CYS A 37 10.56 7.02 22.79
N GLY A 38 10.31 8.13 23.48
CA GLY A 38 11.33 9.13 23.84
C GLY A 38 11.95 9.88 22.64
N SER A 39 11.40 9.74 21.43
CA SER A 39 11.96 10.21 20.16
C SER A 39 10.96 11.08 19.40
N TYR A 40 11.44 12.11 18.68
CA TYR A 40 10.57 12.88 17.76
C TYR A 40 10.30 12.15 16.44
N THR A 41 11.02 11.06 16.18
CA THR A 41 10.87 10.23 14.99
C THR A 41 10.35 8.86 15.38
N VAL A 42 9.24 8.43 14.76
CA VAL A 42 8.57 7.16 15.03
C VAL A 42 8.20 6.46 13.74
N SER A 43 8.21 5.12 13.78
CA SER A 43 7.85 4.27 12.65
C SER A 43 6.60 3.45 13.01
N ILE A 44 5.55 3.55 12.19
CA ILE A 44 4.26 2.89 12.43
C ILE A 44 3.75 2.30 11.10
N SER A 45 3.26 1.06 11.12
CA SER A 45 2.62 0.45 9.95
C SER A 45 1.19 1.00 9.76
N ASP A 46 0.75 1.16 8.51
CA ASP A 46 -0.61 1.64 8.20
C ASP A 46 -1.70 0.72 8.80
N ARG A 47 -1.40 -0.58 8.97
CA ARG A 47 -2.31 -1.55 9.60
C ARG A 47 -2.49 -1.26 11.10
N ASN A 48 -1.40 -1.06 11.84
CA ASN A 48 -1.48 -0.72 13.26
C ASN A 48 -2.15 0.64 13.43
N PHE A 49 -1.79 1.61 12.60
CA PHE A 49 -2.35 2.95 12.65
C PHE A 49 -3.88 2.95 12.49
N SER A 50 -4.38 2.22 11.49
CA SER A 50 -5.81 2.07 11.21
C SER A 50 -6.54 1.33 12.33
N LYS A 51 -5.97 0.21 12.82
CA LYS A 51 -6.58 -0.58 13.90
C LYS A 51 -6.66 0.22 15.20
N THR A 52 -5.59 0.93 15.57
CA THR A 52 -5.53 1.67 16.83
C THR A 52 -6.43 2.90 16.84
N LEU A 53 -6.54 3.62 15.72
CA LEU A 53 -7.39 4.81 15.65
C LEU A 53 -8.84 4.52 15.26
N GLY A 54 -9.16 3.31 14.79
CA GLY A 54 -10.47 3.01 14.22
C GLY A 54 -10.78 3.81 12.94
N LEU A 55 -9.74 4.34 12.28
CA LEU A 55 -9.86 5.15 11.07
C LEU A 55 -9.53 4.34 9.82
N SER A 56 -10.20 4.65 8.72
CA SER A 56 -9.85 4.09 7.41
C SER A 56 -8.45 4.52 6.98
N ARG A 57 -7.78 3.69 6.17
CA ARG A 57 -6.46 4.04 5.61
C ARG A 57 -6.50 5.34 4.81
N ASN A 58 -7.59 5.58 4.06
CA ASN A 58 -7.76 6.80 3.26
C ASN A 58 -7.84 8.04 4.16
N THR A 59 -8.57 7.95 5.27
CA THR A 59 -8.67 9.03 6.27
C THR A 59 -7.30 9.35 6.88
N ILE A 60 -6.53 8.33 7.25
CA ILE A 60 -5.19 8.50 7.81
C ILE A 60 -4.25 9.14 6.76
N MET A 61 -4.31 8.68 5.51
CA MET A 61 -3.51 9.25 4.42
C MET A 61 -3.84 10.72 4.18
N ALA A 62 -5.13 11.09 4.16
CA ALA A 62 -5.57 12.46 4.00
C ALA A 62 -5.10 13.35 5.16
N ALA A 63 -5.29 12.88 6.40
CA ALA A 63 -4.85 13.59 7.60
C ALA A 63 -3.34 13.80 7.64
N ARG A 64 -2.57 12.77 7.30
CA ARG A 64 -1.11 12.81 7.21
C ARG A 64 -0.63 13.83 6.18
N LYS A 65 -1.18 13.79 4.96
CA LYS A 65 -0.87 14.77 3.91
C LYS A 65 -1.18 16.19 4.37
N LYS A 66 -2.29 16.39 5.08
CA LYS A 66 -2.65 17.69 5.63
C LYS A 66 -1.63 18.18 6.66
N LEU A 67 -1.26 17.35 7.64
CA LEU A 67 -0.24 17.68 8.63
C LEU A 67 1.12 17.99 7.98
N GLN A 68 1.49 17.25 6.93
CA GLN A 68 2.72 17.48 6.18
C GLN A 68 2.69 18.79 5.40
N SER A 69 1.57 19.11 4.74
CA SER A 69 1.39 20.38 4.02
C SER A 69 1.48 21.61 4.93
N LEU A 70 1.19 21.42 6.22
CA LEU A 70 1.29 22.47 7.24
C LEU A 70 2.66 22.52 7.93
N GLY A 71 3.60 21.67 7.51
CA GLY A 71 4.93 21.57 8.12
C GLY A 71 4.94 21.02 9.54
N ILE A 72 3.84 20.45 10.03
CA ILE A 72 3.72 19.96 11.41
C ILE A 72 4.49 18.64 11.59
N ILE A 73 4.48 17.82 10.54
CA ILE A 73 5.19 16.54 10.50
C ILE A 73 5.95 16.40 9.18
N HIS A 74 7.06 15.68 9.20
CA HIS A 74 7.63 15.05 8.03
C HIS A 74 7.22 13.59 8.00
N TYR A 75 6.90 13.12 6.80
CA TYR A 75 6.48 11.76 6.56
C TYR A 75 7.28 11.19 5.39
N ASN A 76 7.83 9.99 5.61
CA ASN A 76 8.46 9.17 4.57
C ASN A 76 7.84 7.77 4.63
N LYS A 77 7.61 7.16 3.46
CA LYS A 77 7.24 5.74 3.36
C LYS A 77 8.39 5.02 2.68
N ASP A 78 8.96 4.05 3.38
CA ASP A 78 9.89 3.14 2.74
C ASP A 78 9.13 2.17 1.80
N THR A 79 9.85 1.61 0.84
CA THR A 79 9.34 0.58 -0.08
C THR A 79 8.89 -0.70 0.66
N VAL A 80 9.34 -0.87 1.91
CA VAL A 80 9.03 -1.99 2.81
C VAL A 80 7.66 -1.84 3.50
N GLY A 81 7.01 -0.69 3.37
CA GLY A 81 5.63 -0.47 3.81
C GLY A 81 5.47 0.03 5.25
N VAL A 82 6.56 0.46 5.89
CA VAL A 82 6.56 1.14 7.19
C VAL A 82 6.64 2.65 6.96
N ALA A 83 5.75 3.37 7.61
CA ALA A 83 5.74 4.83 7.53
C ALA A 83 6.56 5.40 8.69
N THR A 84 7.54 6.24 8.37
CA THR A 84 8.30 7.01 9.35
C THR A 84 7.77 8.43 9.43
N TYR A 85 7.57 8.92 10.65
CA TYR A 85 7.05 10.24 10.97
C TYR A 85 8.05 10.96 11.85
N ARG A 86 8.36 12.21 11.52
CA ARG A 86 9.12 13.11 12.39
C ARG A 86 8.24 14.29 12.76
N ILE A 87 8.11 14.55 14.06
CA ILE A 87 7.37 15.69 14.59
C ILE A 87 8.28 16.91 14.54
N LEU A 88 7.83 17.99 13.89
CA LEU A 88 8.60 19.23 13.79
C LEU A 88 8.34 20.12 14.99
N LEU A 89 9.41 20.70 15.52
CA LEU A 89 9.33 21.65 16.62
C LEU A 89 9.03 23.06 16.13
N ASP A 90 9.37 23.39 14.88
CA ASP A 90 9.41 24.76 14.36
C ASP A 90 8.48 24.96 13.15
N TYR A 91 7.23 24.53 13.27
CA TYR A 91 6.19 24.95 12.32
C TYR A 91 5.61 26.32 12.71
N ASN A 92 5.41 27.16 11.70
CA ASN A 92 4.86 28.50 11.79
C ASN A 92 3.35 28.49 11.45
N ALA A 93 2.57 29.32 12.13
CA ALA A 93 1.11 29.38 11.96
C ALA A 93 0.66 30.02 10.63
N VAL A 94 1.60 30.41 9.77
CA VAL A 94 1.31 30.99 8.47
C VAL A 94 1.25 29.83 7.49
N ALA A 95 0.04 29.47 7.07
CA ALA A 95 -0.20 28.41 6.11
C ALA A 95 0.67 28.63 4.86
N SER A 96 1.75 27.87 4.75
CA SER A 96 2.51 27.74 3.51
C SER A 96 1.59 27.14 2.46
N LYS A 97 1.34 27.88 1.38
CA LYS A 97 0.79 27.30 0.15
C LYS A 97 1.74 26.20 -0.30
N PRO A 98 1.27 25.08 -0.88
CA PRO A 98 2.13 23.97 -1.23
C PRO A 98 3.01 24.35 -2.42
N GLU A 99 4.16 24.94 -2.16
CA GLU A 99 5.27 24.97 -3.11
C GLU A 99 6.00 23.63 -2.97
N THR A 100 5.95 22.86 -4.04
CA THR A 100 6.75 21.66 -4.27
C THR A 100 8.23 21.99 -4.15
N ILE A 101 8.84 21.66 -3.01
CA ILE A 101 10.30 21.71 -2.84
C ILE A 101 10.87 20.39 -3.36
N HIS A 102 11.47 20.46 -4.56
CA HIS A 102 12.34 19.44 -5.13
C HIS A 102 13.65 19.45 -4.30
N LEU A 103 13.91 18.38 -3.54
CA LEU A 103 15.11 18.23 -2.72
C LEU A 103 16.30 17.78 -3.58
N ASP A 104 16.75 18.64 -4.49
CA ASP A 104 18.02 18.42 -5.23
C ASP A 104 19.08 19.50 -4.96
N THR A 105 18.78 20.57 -4.20
CA THR A 105 19.66 21.76 -4.16
C THR A 105 20.57 21.88 -2.93
N LEU A 106 20.78 20.86 -2.09
CA LEU A 106 21.64 20.98 -0.89
C LEU A 106 22.95 20.17 -0.92
N LEU A 107 23.43 19.73 -2.09
CA LEU A 107 24.69 18.99 -2.22
C LEU A 107 25.64 19.48 -3.34
N LEU A 108 25.74 20.79 -3.59
CA LEU A 108 26.90 21.33 -4.31
C LEU A 108 27.25 22.73 -3.80
N ASP A 109 28.03 22.75 -2.73
CA ASP A 109 28.80 23.91 -2.32
C ASP A 109 30.29 23.54 -2.44
N LEU A 110 30.78 23.53 -3.68
CA LEU A 110 32.20 23.54 -4.04
C LEU A 110 32.36 24.41 -5.29
N VAL A 111 32.56 25.71 -5.02
CA VAL A 111 33.47 26.67 -5.70
C VAL A 111 33.99 26.26 -7.09
N VAL A 112 33.67 27.07 -8.12
CA VAL A 112 34.60 27.96 -8.89
C VAL A 112 33.74 28.80 -9.88
N PRO A 113 33.94 30.13 -9.99
CA PRO A 113 33.26 30.99 -10.97
C PRO A 113 34.10 31.18 -12.25
N GLN A 114 33.48 31.18 -13.43
CA GLN A 114 33.95 31.92 -14.61
C GLN A 114 32.83 32.11 -15.67
N ASP A 115 32.49 33.39 -15.86
CA ASP A 115 32.30 34.17 -17.10
C ASP A 115 31.24 33.79 -18.18
N GLU A 116 30.33 34.77 -18.36
CA GLU A 116 29.88 35.42 -19.62
C GLU A 116 29.03 34.66 -20.68
N GLU A 117 27.84 35.24 -20.94
CA GLU A 117 27.08 35.37 -22.21
C GLU A 117 26.68 34.09 -23.01
N SER A 118 25.57 33.96 -23.76
CA SER A 118 24.39 34.75 -24.12
C SER A 118 23.50 33.88 -25.06
N ILE A 119 22.25 34.31 -25.28
CA ILE A 119 21.34 34.02 -26.44
C ILE A 119 20.51 32.70 -26.50
N ALA A 120 19.23 32.88 -26.17
CA ALA A 120 17.98 32.60 -26.93
C ALA A 120 17.48 31.19 -27.35
N SER A 121 16.21 31.00 -26.99
CA SER A 121 15.03 30.57 -27.77
C SER A 121 14.90 29.14 -28.35
N SER A 122 13.96 28.43 -27.71
CA SER A 122 12.86 27.61 -28.26
C SER A 122 13.07 26.28 -29.02
N PRO A 123 12.17 25.28 -28.78
CA PRO A 123 12.05 23.98 -29.47
C PRO A 123 11.09 24.13 -30.70
N PRO A 124 10.51 23.09 -31.36
CA PRO A 124 10.55 21.62 -31.18
C PRO A 124 10.73 20.82 -32.51
N SER A 125 10.82 19.48 -32.45
CA SER A 125 10.05 18.58 -33.35
C SER A 125 10.28 17.09 -33.09
N LEU A 126 9.18 16.36 -33.32
CA LEU A 126 8.89 14.93 -33.16
C LEU A 126 9.44 14.08 -34.32
N THR A 127 9.88 12.84 -34.04
CA THR A 127 9.85 11.57 -34.83
C THR A 127 11.02 10.69 -34.36
N SER A 128 11.07 9.35 -34.39
CA SER A 128 10.18 8.23 -34.72
C SER A 128 11.04 6.95 -34.59
N LEU A 129 10.41 5.81 -34.29
CA LEU A 129 10.81 4.43 -34.63
C LEU A 129 12.07 3.75 -34.01
N VAL A 130 11.75 2.67 -33.30
CA VAL A 130 12.42 1.37 -33.03
C VAL A 130 13.18 0.83 -34.26
N PRO A 131 14.36 0.13 -34.14
CA PRO A 131 14.38 -1.33 -33.90
C PRO A 131 15.54 -1.92 -33.06
N GLU A 132 15.15 -2.93 -32.26
CA GLU A 132 15.65 -4.32 -32.20
C GLU A 132 17.16 -4.63 -32.33
N SER A 133 17.69 -5.39 -31.37
CA SER A 133 18.89 -6.20 -31.55
C SER A 133 18.85 -7.42 -30.62
N GLU A 134 18.78 -8.60 -31.22
CA GLU A 134 19.06 -9.91 -30.65
C GLU A 134 20.56 -10.07 -30.33
N GLN A 135 20.94 -10.86 -29.32
CA GLN A 135 21.70 -12.11 -29.50
C GLN A 135 22.22 -12.75 -28.19
N LYS A 136 21.80 -14.01 -28.03
CA LYS A 136 22.57 -15.23 -27.71
C LYS A 136 23.04 -15.62 -26.30
N GLU A 137 22.68 -16.87 -26.05
CA GLU A 137 22.96 -17.88 -25.03
C GLU A 137 24.44 -18.36 -24.99
N PRO A 138 24.84 -19.22 -24.01
CA PRO A 138 24.70 -20.68 -24.20
C PRO A 138 24.32 -21.50 -22.93
N GLU A 139 23.36 -22.44 -23.05
CA GLU A 139 23.49 -23.92 -23.00
C GLU A 139 24.55 -24.51 -22.03
N GLN A 140 24.36 -25.58 -21.22
CA GLN A 140 23.55 -26.82 -21.34
C GLN A 140 23.67 -27.63 -20.01
N HIS A 141 22.64 -28.41 -19.62
CA HIS A 141 22.77 -29.86 -19.32
C HIS A 141 21.39 -30.52 -18.99
N GLU A 142 20.91 -31.24 -20.00
CA GLU A 142 20.07 -32.46 -20.13
C GLU A 142 20.14 -33.51 -18.96
N LEU A 143 19.24 -34.50 -18.75
CA LEU A 143 18.12 -35.12 -19.51
C LEU A 143 17.32 -36.17 -18.64
N ASN A 144 16.22 -36.67 -19.23
CA ASN A 144 15.38 -37.88 -19.00
C ASN A 144 13.96 -37.62 -18.41
N ASP A 145 12.88 -37.54 -19.22
CA ASP A 145 12.10 -38.58 -19.98
C ASP A 145 11.21 -39.44 -19.03
N GLU A 146 9.88 -39.64 -19.22
CA GLU A 146 9.07 -39.91 -20.42
C GLU A 146 7.59 -39.46 -20.27
N ASP A 147 7.11 -38.73 -21.28
CA ASP A 147 5.88 -38.89 -22.11
C ASP A 147 4.45 -39.00 -21.53
N THR A 148 3.58 -38.02 -21.87
CA THR A 148 2.48 -38.18 -22.86
C THR A 148 1.63 -36.89 -23.01
N ALA A 149 1.60 -36.40 -24.25
CA ALA A 149 0.57 -35.57 -24.93
C ALA A 149 0.43 -34.07 -24.58
N GLU A 150 1.06 -33.25 -25.42
CA GLU A 150 0.66 -31.86 -25.73
C GLU A 150 -0.37 -31.82 -26.89
N PRO A 151 -1.14 -30.74 -27.01
CA PRO A 151 -0.74 -29.72 -27.97
C PRO A 151 -0.75 -28.31 -27.37
N THR A 152 0.41 -27.65 -27.45
CA THR A 152 0.61 -26.26 -27.89
C THR A 152 -0.51 -25.25 -27.59
N VAL A 153 -0.25 -24.28 -26.70
CA VAL A 153 -0.13 -22.83 -26.98
C VAL A 153 0.36 -22.17 -25.69
N LYS A 154 1.51 -21.47 -25.72
CA LYS A 154 1.91 -20.52 -24.67
C LYS A 154 0.92 -19.36 -24.64
N ALA A 155 -0.17 -19.52 -23.91
CA ALA A 155 -1.12 -18.48 -23.60
C ALA A 155 -1.07 -18.24 -22.09
N THR A 156 -0.93 -16.96 -21.70
CA THR A 156 -1.23 -16.37 -20.38
C THR A 156 -1.40 -17.34 -19.21
N GLU A 157 -0.57 -17.18 -18.17
CA GLU A 157 -0.42 -17.96 -16.90
C GLU A 157 -1.70 -18.35 -16.11
N GLN A 158 -2.88 -18.10 -16.67
CA GLN A 158 -4.20 -18.50 -16.20
C GLN A 158 -4.47 -20.00 -16.46
N PRO A 159 -4.69 -20.81 -15.41
CA PRO A 159 -5.01 -22.23 -15.53
C PRO A 159 -6.47 -22.45 -15.93
N SER A 160 -6.78 -23.62 -16.48
CA SER A 160 -8.14 -24.12 -16.56
C SER A 160 -8.69 -24.45 -15.16
N LEU A 161 -10.01 -24.47 -15.01
CA LEU A 161 -10.67 -24.84 -13.74
C LEU A 161 -10.26 -26.24 -13.27
N ASP A 162 -10.06 -27.19 -14.19
CA ASP A 162 -9.67 -28.55 -13.90
C ASP A 162 -8.23 -28.61 -13.32
N THR A 163 -7.29 -27.92 -13.96
CA THR A 163 -5.91 -27.78 -13.46
C THR A 163 -5.87 -27.06 -12.10
N PHE A 164 -6.78 -26.11 -11.88
CA PHE A 164 -6.90 -25.37 -10.63
C PHE A 164 -7.37 -26.27 -9.47
N LEU A 165 -8.38 -27.11 -9.71
CA LEU A 165 -8.91 -28.07 -8.73
C LEU A 165 -7.90 -29.18 -8.46
N GLN A 166 -7.26 -29.72 -9.50
CA GLN A 166 -6.25 -30.76 -9.36
C GLN A 166 -5.09 -30.26 -8.47
N TYR A 167 -4.64 -29.01 -8.65
CA TYR A 167 -3.66 -28.41 -7.76
C TYR A 167 -4.18 -28.25 -6.33
N ALA A 168 -5.44 -27.82 -6.14
CA ALA A 168 -6.04 -27.68 -4.82
C ALA A 168 -6.07 -29.00 -4.03
N GLN A 169 -6.34 -30.12 -4.71
CA GLN A 169 -6.36 -31.46 -4.12
C GLN A 169 -4.98 -31.91 -3.62
N THR A 170 -3.89 -31.39 -4.20
CA THR A 170 -2.52 -31.70 -3.74
C THR A 170 -2.10 -30.95 -2.48
N LEU A 171 -2.89 -29.97 -2.01
CA LEU A 171 -2.54 -29.14 -0.87
C LEU A 171 -2.85 -29.82 0.47
N GLU A 172 -1.91 -29.65 1.42
CA GLU A 172 -2.06 -30.12 2.80
C GLU A 172 -3.21 -29.36 3.50
N GLY A 173 -4.27 -30.08 3.87
CA GLY A 173 -5.50 -29.50 4.45
C GLY A 173 -6.67 -29.34 3.48
N TYR A 174 -6.61 -29.96 2.30
CA TYR A 174 -7.74 -30.10 1.40
C TYR A 174 -8.82 -31.04 1.96
N GLU A 175 -10.08 -30.68 1.78
CA GLU A 175 -11.25 -31.48 2.12
C GLU A 175 -12.23 -31.46 0.94
N PRO A 176 -12.85 -32.61 0.55
CA PRO A 176 -13.81 -32.68 -0.57
C PRO A 176 -14.96 -31.63 -0.56
N PRO A 177 -15.57 -31.24 0.58
CA PRO A 177 -16.60 -30.19 0.57
C PRO A 177 -16.07 -28.79 0.20
N LEU A 178 -14.75 -28.61 0.14
CA LEU A 178 -14.13 -27.34 -0.23
C LEU A 178 -14.18 -27.07 -1.74
N ASP A 179 -14.43 -28.10 -2.56
CA ASP A 179 -14.46 -28.00 -4.04
C ASP A 179 -15.42 -26.93 -4.55
N GLN A 180 -16.61 -26.85 -3.94
CA GLN A 180 -17.60 -25.84 -4.30
C GLN A 180 -17.05 -24.42 -4.04
N LYS A 181 -16.41 -24.20 -2.88
CA LYS A 181 -15.82 -22.89 -2.54
C LYS A 181 -14.61 -22.55 -3.40
N ILE A 182 -13.79 -23.56 -3.74
CA ILE A 182 -12.63 -23.40 -4.63
C ILE A 182 -13.10 -23.01 -6.04
N THR A 183 -14.18 -23.62 -6.53
CA THR A 183 -14.80 -23.31 -7.83
C THR A 183 -15.43 -21.92 -7.86
N GLU A 184 -16.15 -21.54 -6.81
CA GLU A 184 -16.68 -20.17 -6.66
C GLU A 184 -15.56 -19.13 -6.64
N LYS A 185 -14.43 -19.46 -5.99
CA LYS A 185 -13.26 -18.60 -5.94
C LYS A 185 -12.61 -18.44 -7.31
N TYR A 186 -12.44 -19.54 -8.05
CA TYR A 186 -11.94 -19.51 -9.42
C TYR A 186 -12.82 -18.60 -10.30
N SER A 187 -14.14 -18.79 -10.25
CA SER A 187 -15.11 -17.96 -10.97
C SER A 187 -15.01 -16.46 -10.60
N SER A 188 -14.68 -16.17 -9.34
CA SER A 188 -14.46 -14.79 -8.87
C SER A 188 -13.17 -14.20 -9.42
N TRP A 189 -12.10 -14.98 -9.59
CA TRP A 189 -10.85 -14.50 -10.20
C TRP A 189 -10.97 -14.31 -11.70
N GLU A 190 -11.66 -15.23 -12.38
CA GLU A 190 -11.96 -15.11 -13.80
C GLU A 190 -12.79 -13.86 -14.13
N LYS A 191 -13.86 -13.59 -13.36
CA LYS A 191 -14.69 -12.38 -13.53
C LYS A 191 -13.95 -11.06 -13.27
N ASN A 192 -12.83 -11.09 -12.55
CA ASN A 192 -12.05 -9.90 -12.21
C ASN A 192 -10.76 -9.78 -13.03
N ASP A 193 -10.71 -10.37 -14.23
CA ASP A 193 -9.53 -10.41 -15.11
C ASP A 193 -8.26 -10.90 -14.39
N TRP A 194 -8.40 -11.86 -13.48
CA TRP A 194 -7.31 -12.34 -12.62
C TRP A 194 -6.60 -11.23 -11.86
N LYS A 195 -7.34 -10.20 -11.43
CA LYS A 195 -6.83 -9.13 -10.57
C LYS A 195 -7.33 -9.30 -9.14
N SER A 196 -6.46 -9.01 -8.19
CA SER A 196 -6.81 -8.86 -6.79
C SER A 196 -7.78 -7.68 -6.60
N VAL A 197 -8.48 -7.61 -5.47
CA VAL A 197 -9.30 -6.44 -5.06
C VAL A 197 -8.53 -5.11 -5.02
N SER A 198 -7.20 -5.18 -5.05
CA SER A 198 -6.28 -4.03 -5.13
C SER A 198 -5.87 -3.66 -6.57
N GLY A 199 -6.41 -4.33 -7.59
CA GLY A 199 -6.13 -4.11 -9.02
C GLY A 199 -4.83 -4.76 -9.53
N ARG A 200 -4.08 -5.47 -8.68
CA ARG A 200 -2.85 -6.17 -9.09
C ARG A 200 -3.15 -7.50 -9.78
N PRO A 201 -2.46 -7.87 -10.87
CA PRO A 201 -2.62 -9.17 -11.51
C PRO A 201 -2.17 -10.30 -10.56
N ILE A 202 -2.90 -11.41 -10.57
CA ILE A 202 -2.60 -12.65 -9.86
C ILE A 202 -1.78 -13.51 -10.81
N THR A 203 -0.46 -13.33 -10.79
CA THR A 203 0.50 -14.14 -11.55
C THR A 203 0.69 -15.50 -10.87
N ASP A 204 0.91 -15.49 -9.55
CA ASP A 204 1.12 -16.70 -8.75
C ASP A 204 -0.19 -17.22 -8.11
N TRP A 205 -1.10 -17.71 -8.94
CA TRP A 205 -2.39 -18.21 -8.46
C TRP A 205 -2.27 -19.42 -7.52
N LYS A 206 -1.24 -20.26 -7.70
CA LYS A 206 -0.95 -21.43 -6.84
C LYS A 206 -0.69 -21.02 -5.39
N SER A 207 0.23 -20.09 -5.19
CA SER A 207 0.55 -19.50 -3.89
C SER A 207 -0.65 -18.75 -3.30
N SER A 208 -1.41 -18.06 -4.16
CA SER A 208 -2.62 -17.34 -3.75
C SER A 208 -3.70 -18.29 -3.22
N LEU A 209 -3.90 -19.43 -3.89
CA LEU A 209 -4.85 -20.45 -3.46
C LEU A 209 -4.39 -21.13 -2.16
N LYS A 210 -3.11 -21.52 -2.07
CA LYS A 210 -2.52 -22.12 -0.86
C LYS A 210 -2.70 -21.26 0.38
N ASN A 211 -2.50 -19.95 0.26
CA ASN A 211 -2.71 -19.01 1.36
C ASN A 211 -4.18 -18.82 1.73
N LEU A 212 -5.11 -19.13 0.82
CA LEU A 212 -6.55 -18.97 1.03
C LEU A 212 -7.21 -20.18 1.71
N MET A 213 -6.64 -21.37 1.56
CA MET A 213 -7.12 -22.63 2.16
C MET A 213 -7.55 -22.51 3.63
N PRO A 214 -6.73 -21.96 4.57
CA PRO A 214 -7.13 -21.86 5.97
C PRO A 214 -8.35 -20.95 6.21
N PHE A 215 -8.57 -19.95 5.35
CA PHE A 215 -9.72 -19.04 5.47
C PHE A 215 -11.00 -19.64 4.88
N MET A 216 -10.89 -20.56 3.92
CA MET A 216 -12.04 -21.23 3.32
C MET A 216 -12.67 -22.26 4.29
N LYS A 217 -11.86 -22.84 5.19
CA LYS A 217 -12.31 -23.75 6.25
C LYS A 217 -13.16 -23.05 7.32
N ASN A 218 -12.74 -21.88 7.80
CA ASN A 218 -13.42 -21.16 8.90
C ASN A 218 -14.71 -20.43 8.51
N THR A 219 -15.05 -20.35 7.23
CA THR A 219 -16.32 -19.73 6.79
C THR A 219 -17.53 -20.65 6.92
N ALA A 220 -17.35 -21.93 7.26
CA ALA A 220 -18.47 -22.85 7.50
C ALA A 220 -19.30 -22.46 8.75
N ASP A 221 -18.69 -21.81 9.74
CA ASP A 221 -19.32 -21.54 11.04
C ASP A 221 -19.83 -20.10 11.22
N THR A 222 -19.65 -19.23 10.23
CA THR A 222 -20.06 -17.81 10.28
C THR A 222 -21.35 -17.54 9.52
N ASP A 223 -22.29 -18.48 9.57
CA ASP A 223 -23.67 -18.16 9.24
C ASP A 223 -24.26 -17.41 10.44
N LEU A 224 -24.14 -16.07 10.40
CA LEU A 224 -24.72 -15.16 11.38
C LEU A 224 -26.25 -15.27 11.33
N SER A 225 -26.78 -16.23 12.08
CA SER A 225 -28.21 -16.41 12.30
C SER A 225 -28.81 -15.12 12.88
N LEU A 226 -29.55 -14.38 12.04
CA LEU A 226 -30.29 -13.16 12.38
C LEU A 226 -31.45 -13.40 13.38
N THR A 227 -31.65 -14.63 13.86
CA THR A 227 -32.79 -15.00 14.72
C THR A 227 -32.58 -14.66 16.21
N SER A 228 -31.39 -14.18 16.60
CA SER A 228 -31.05 -13.87 18.00
C SER A 228 -30.86 -12.36 18.28
N ILE A 229 -31.58 -11.49 17.59
CA ILE A 229 -31.61 -10.06 17.93
C ILE A 229 -32.80 -9.78 18.83
N SER A 230 -32.55 -9.55 20.12
CA SER A 230 -33.57 -9.14 21.08
C SER A 230 -34.18 -7.79 20.68
N ARG A 231 -35.52 -7.74 20.48
CA ARG A 231 -36.25 -6.49 20.21
C ARG A 231 -36.25 -5.60 21.46
N ILE A 232 -35.54 -4.47 21.40
CA ILE A 232 -35.57 -3.43 22.44
C ILE A 232 -36.80 -2.55 22.21
N ASN A 233 -37.73 -2.52 23.16
CA ASN A 233 -38.86 -1.58 23.16
C ASN A 233 -38.48 -0.29 23.90
N ARG A 234 -38.85 0.86 23.34
CA ARG A 234 -38.66 2.18 23.98
C ARG A 234 -39.66 2.37 25.13
N PRO A 235 -39.23 2.91 26.29
CA PRO A 235 -40.15 3.26 27.37
C PRO A 235 -41.09 4.41 26.98
N LYS A 236 -42.28 4.43 27.58
CA LYS A 236 -43.34 5.45 27.38
C LYS A 236 -43.02 6.75 28.10
#